data_AF-A0A3E2YL03-F1
#
_entry.id   AF-A0A3E2YL03-F1
#
_cell.length_a   1.000
_cell.length_b   1.000
_cell.length_c   1.000
_cell.angle_alpha   90.00
_cell.angle_beta   90.00
_cell.angle_gamma   90.00
#
_symmetry.space_group_name_H-M   'P 1'
#
loop_
_entity.id
_entity.type
_entity.pdbx_description
1 polymer ?
#
loop_
_entity_poly.entity_id
_entity_poly.type
_entity_poly.pdbx_seq_one_letter_code
_entity_poly.pdbx_strand_id
1 'polypeptide(L)'
;MTDLTATGLVAAAAGGDEAAWAELVRRYTPLVVSVIRAHGMSRADAADINQTVWLRLVERLDQVRDPQALAAWLATTARRECYRLSRLGRRSQPVDPYDDALDARHGPLVDAAAPDEALLRAERRQALREGFAQLPPRCQELLALLTADPPVSYREIGERLGMPVGSIGPTQARCLHRLRNCPALAPFLGARRGPNKNGGDRDGAVAAGR
;
A
#
# COMPACT_ATOMS: atom_id res chain seq x y z
N MET A 1 -25.20 3.43 -3.75
CA MET A 1 -23.91 4.15 -3.67
C MET A 1 -23.00 3.56 -4.72
N THR A 2 -22.83 4.26 -5.83
CA THR A 2 -22.10 3.82 -7.02
C THR A 2 -20.67 3.46 -6.64
N ASP A 3 -20.23 2.24 -6.94
CA ASP A 3 -18.86 1.77 -6.68
C ASP A 3 -17.93 2.48 -7.68
N LEU A 4 -17.58 3.73 -7.36
CA LEU A 4 -16.72 4.56 -8.18
C LEU A 4 -15.32 3.94 -8.21
N THR A 5 -14.73 3.89 -9.39
CA THR A 5 -13.34 3.48 -9.54
C THR A 5 -12.44 4.40 -8.68
N ALA A 6 -11.26 3.91 -8.28
CA ALA A 6 -10.31 4.73 -7.49
C ALA A 6 -10.04 6.09 -8.14
N THR A 7 -10.04 6.15 -9.47
CA THR A 7 -9.95 7.38 -10.26
C THR A 7 -11.12 8.32 -10.03
N GLY A 8 -12.36 7.82 -10.06
CA GLY A 8 -13.57 8.62 -9.81
C GLY A 8 -13.65 9.15 -8.39
N LEU A 9 -13.25 8.35 -7.40
CA LEU A 9 -13.21 8.78 -6.00
C LEU A 9 -12.19 9.90 -5.76
N VAL A 10 -10.99 9.79 -6.35
CA VAL A 10 -9.96 10.84 -6.23
C VAL A 10 -10.42 12.14 -6.89
N ALA A 11 -10.99 12.07 -8.09
CA ALA A 11 -11.47 13.26 -8.79
C ALA A 11 -12.62 13.95 -8.03
N ALA A 12 -13.60 13.19 -7.54
CA ALA A 12 -14.72 13.75 -6.77
C ALA A 12 -14.26 14.37 -5.45
N ALA A 13 -13.39 13.68 -4.71
CA ALA A 13 -12.84 14.20 -3.46
C ALA A 13 -11.96 15.45 -3.68
N ALA A 14 -11.19 15.52 -4.77
CA ALA A 14 -10.45 16.73 -5.16
C ALA A 14 -11.38 17.90 -5.51
N GLY A 15 -12.59 17.60 -5.99
CA GLY A 15 -13.67 18.58 -6.23
C GLY A 15 -14.44 18.99 -4.97
N GLY A 16 -14.06 18.52 -3.78
CA GLY A 16 -14.71 18.85 -2.51
C GLY A 16 -15.86 17.92 -2.09
N ASP A 17 -16.06 16.78 -2.76
CA ASP A 17 -17.06 15.79 -2.35
C ASP A 17 -16.63 15.07 -1.06
N GLU A 18 -17.28 15.42 0.05
CA GLU A 18 -17.03 14.86 1.38
C GLU A 18 -17.31 13.35 1.44
N ALA A 19 -18.30 12.84 0.69
CA ALA A 19 -18.63 11.42 0.67
C ALA A 19 -17.53 10.62 -0.07
N ALA A 20 -17.01 11.17 -1.17
CA ALA A 20 -15.87 10.59 -1.86
C ALA A 20 -14.61 10.59 -0.98
N TRP A 21 -14.38 11.67 -0.21
CA TRP A 21 -13.29 11.73 0.77
C TRP A 21 -13.44 10.67 1.87
N ALA A 22 -14.62 10.56 2.48
CA ALA A 22 -14.89 9.58 3.51
C ALA A 22 -14.65 8.14 3.02
N GLU A 23 -15.04 7.86 1.77
CA GLU A 23 -14.81 6.57 1.15
C GLU A 23 -13.32 6.30 0.88
N LEU A 24 -12.54 7.31 0.45
CA LEU A 24 -11.07 7.18 0.35
C LEU A 24 -10.45 6.87 1.71
N VAL A 25 -10.81 7.61 2.75
CA VAL A 25 -10.31 7.40 4.11
C VAL A 25 -10.63 5.99 4.57
N ARG A 26 -11.90 5.57 4.48
CA ARG A 26 -12.36 4.24 4.85
C ARG A 26 -11.59 3.14 4.10
N ARG A 27 -11.40 3.31 2.80
CA ARG A 27 -10.74 2.33 1.92
C ARG A 27 -9.26 2.16 2.23
N TYR A 28 -8.54 3.23 2.56
CA TYR A 28 -7.09 3.19 2.72
C TYR A 28 -6.60 3.27 4.17
N THR A 29 -7.47 3.52 5.15
CA THR A 29 -7.13 3.46 6.59
C THR A 29 -6.46 2.15 6.99
N PRO A 30 -6.96 0.95 6.60
CA PRO A 30 -6.30 -0.30 6.97
C PRO A 30 -4.85 -0.39 6.48
N LEU A 31 -4.55 0.18 5.30
CA LEU A 31 -3.19 0.21 4.77
C LEU A 31 -2.29 1.12 5.61
N VAL A 32 -2.71 2.37 5.86
CA VAL A 32 -1.94 3.34 6.65
C VAL A 32 -1.68 2.81 8.06
N VAL A 33 -2.72 2.29 8.73
CA VAL A 33 -2.61 1.69 10.05
C VAL A 33 -1.68 0.48 10.05
N SER A 34 -1.75 -0.39 9.04
CA SER A 34 -0.85 -1.55 8.95
C SER A 34 0.63 -1.15 8.84
N VAL A 35 0.93 -0.08 8.10
CA VAL A 35 2.29 0.45 7.97
C VAL A 35 2.76 1.01 9.31
N ILE A 36 1.94 1.83 9.98
CA ILE A 36 2.30 2.43 11.27
C ILE A 36 2.53 1.34 12.34
N ARG A 37 1.64 0.35 12.40
CA ARG A 37 1.76 -0.80 13.32
C ARG A 37 3.04 -1.60 13.09
N ALA A 38 3.43 -1.80 11.83
CA ALA A 38 4.65 -2.52 11.50
C ALA A 38 5.94 -1.82 12.02
N HIS A 39 5.88 -0.51 12.30
CA HIS A 39 7.01 0.24 12.86
C HIS A 39 6.97 0.35 14.39
N GLY A 40 6.00 -0.29 15.08
CA GLY A 40 5.96 -0.32 16.54
C GLY A 40 5.72 1.05 17.22
N MET A 41 5.06 1.98 16.54
CA MET A 41 4.82 3.33 17.05
C MET A 41 3.91 3.34 18.28
N SER A 42 4.15 4.28 19.20
CA SER A 42 3.26 4.50 20.34
C SER A 42 1.86 4.91 19.86
N ARG A 43 0.83 4.79 20.71
CA ARG A 43 -0.54 5.18 20.33
C ARG A 43 -0.64 6.66 19.96
N ALA A 44 0.09 7.53 20.67
CA ALA A 44 0.13 8.96 20.40
C ALA A 44 0.81 9.25 19.06
N ASP A 45 2.01 8.71 18.85
CA ASP A 45 2.74 8.88 17.59
C ASP A 45 1.95 8.31 16.40
N ALA A 46 1.29 7.16 16.59
CA ALA A 46 0.45 6.55 15.56
C ALA A 46 -0.72 7.44 15.16
N ALA A 47 -1.36 8.12 16.11
CA ALA A 47 -2.44 9.07 15.84
C ALA A 47 -1.91 10.29 15.05
N ASP A 48 -0.78 10.86 15.48
CA ASP A 48 -0.14 12.00 14.82
C ASP A 48 0.32 11.68 13.40
N ILE A 49 0.94 10.51 13.21
CA ILE A 49 1.34 10.02 11.88
C ILE A 49 0.12 9.85 11.00
N ASN A 50 -0.94 9.18 11.49
CA ASN A 50 -2.15 8.96 10.73
C ASN A 50 -2.78 10.30 10.30
N GLN A 51 -2.92 11.26 11.21
CA GLN A 51 -3.42 12.60 10.91
C GLN A 51 -2.55 13.28 9.85
N THR A 52 -1.22 13.24 10.01
CA THR A 52 -0.28 13.85 9.06
C THR A 52 -0.38 13.25 7.66
N VAL A 53 -0.58 11.93 7.55
CA VAL A 53 -0.75 11.24 6.26
C VAL A 53 -2.00 11.74 5.55
N TRP A 54 -3.13 11.84 6.25
CA TRP A 54 -4.40 12.31 5.67
C TRP A 54 -4.37 13.81 5.33
N LEU A 55 -3.77 14.65 6.18
CA LEU A 55 -3.58 16.08 5.89
C LEU A 55 -2.75 16.29 4.61
N ARG A 56 -1.64 15.57 4.46
CA ARG A 56 -0.83 15.65 3.24
C ARG A 56 -1.55 15.13 2.01
N LEU A 57 -2.48 14.19 2.17
CA LEU A 57 -3.27 13.69 1.05
C LEU A 57 -4.22 14.78 0.57
N VAL A 58 -4.99 15.39 1.46
CA VAL A 58 -5.97 16.42 1.08
C VAL A 58 -5.29 17.65 0.46
N GLU A 59 -4.12 18.06 0.96
CA GLU A 59 -3.31 19.16 0.41
C GLU A 59 -2.80 18.93 -1.01
N ARG A 60 -2.77 17.68 -1.48
CA ARG A 60 -2.19 17.28 -2.77
C ARG A 60 -3.15 16.52 -3.66
N LEU A 61 -4.41 16.39 -3.22
CA LEU A 61 -5.39 15.53 -3.87
C LEU A 61 -5.70 16.02 -5.29
N ASP A 62 -5.72 17.34 -5.45
CA ASP A 62 -5.82 18.10 -6.71
C ASP A 62 -4.65 17.85 -7.68
N GLN A 63 -3.50 17.42 -7.17
CA GLN A 63 -2.28 17.16 -7.94
C GLN A 63 -2.08 15.68 -8.29
N VAL A 64 -2.99 14.79 -7.90
CA VAL A 64 -2.88 13.35 -8.16
C VAL A 64 -3.13 13.04 -9.64
N ARG A 65 -2.05 12.83 -10.39
CA ARG A 65 -2.10 12.49 -11.83
C ARG A 65 -2.43 11.02 -12.09
N ASP A 66 -2.07 10.13 -11.17
CA ASP A 66 -2.36 8.70 -11.27
C ASP A 66 -3.02 8.19 -9.98
N PRO A 67 -4.36 8.10 -9.94
CA PRO A 67 -5.10 7.56 -8.81
C PRO A 67 -4.76 6.10 -8.47
N GLN A 68 -4.20 5.32 -9.40
CA GLN A 68 -3.77 3.94 -9.12
C GLN A 68 -2.51 3.91 -8.25
N ALA A 69 -1.72 4.99 -8.24
CA ALA A 69 -0.54 5.14 -7.40
C ALA A 69 -0.86 5.57 -5.95
N LEU A 70 -2.11 5.94 -5.64
CA LEU A 70 -2.51 6.47 -4.33
C LEU A 70 -2.16 5.54 -3.17
N ALA A 71 -2.40 4.24 -3.32
CA ALA A 71 -2.07 3.25 -2.29
C ALA A 71 -0.55 3.23 -2.00
N ALA A 72 0.28 3.24 -3.05
CA ALA A 72 1.73 3.24 -2.92
C ALA A 72 2.23 4.55 -2.30
N TRP A 73 1.62 5.68 -2.68
CA TRP A 73 1.91 6.98 -2.09
C TRP A 73 1.58 7.02 -0.60
N LEU A 74 0.39 6.55 -0.19
CA LEU A 74 -0.02 6.49 1.21
C LEU A 74 0.91 5.64 2.06
N ALA A 75 1.26 4.45 1.59
CA ALA A 75 2.20 3.58 2.28
C ALA A 75 3.59 4.21 2.41
N THR A 76 4.05 4.92 1.37
CA THR A 76 5.35 5.63 1.39
C THR A 76 5.34 6.80 2.36
N THR A 77 4.27 7.61 2.35
CA THR A 77 4.13 8.76 3.24
C THR A 77 4.04 8.33 4.70
N ALA A 78 3.23 7.30 5.01
CA ALA A 78 3.13 6.75 6.36
C ALA A 78 4.49 6.25 6.87
N ARG A 79 5.19 5.47 6.05
CA ARG A 79 6.54 4.98 6.37
C ARG A 79 7.52 6.12 6.66
N ARG A 80 7.53 7.17 5.83
CA ARG A 80 8.40 8.35 6.03
C ARG A 80 8.11 9.07 7.35
N GLU A 81 6.84 9.17 7.73
CA GLU A 81 6.45 9.79 9.00
C GLU A 81 6.85 8.95 10.20
N CYS A 82 6.70 7.61 10.13
CA CYS A 82 7.25 6.70 11.15
C CYS A 82 8.75 6.97 11.36
N TYR A 83 9.55 6.98 10.30
CA TYR A 83 10.98 7.27 10.42
C TYR A 83 11.30 8.66 10.96
N ARG A 84 10.53 9.68 10.55
CA ARG A 84 10.73 11.04 11.04
C ARG A 84 10.59 11.09 12.56
N LEU A 85 9.54 10.49 13.12
CA LEU A 85 9.32 10.46 14.57
C LEU A 85 10.33 9.57 15.29
N SER A 86 10.66 8.38 14.76
CA SER A 86 11.70 7.53 15.35
C SER A 86 13.06 8.23 15.41
N ARG A 87 13.40 9.06 14.42
CA ARG A 87 14.65 9.85 14.44
C ARG A 87 14.60 11.05 15.39
N LEU A 88 13.44 11.64 15.61
CA LEU A 88 13.27 12.76 16.55
C LEU A 88 13.31 12.27 18.00
N GLY A 89 12.68 11.13 18.31
CA GLY A 89 12.80 10.48 19.63
C GLY A 89 14.24 10.13 19.99
N ARG A 90 15.04 9.65 19.01
CA ARG A 90 16.47 9.34 19.19
C ARG A 90 17.37 10.57 19.38
N ARG A 91 16.93 11.78 19.02
CA ARG A 91 17.71 13.02 19.23
C ARG A 91 17.51 13.64 20.61
N SER A 92 16.50 13.19 21.37
CA SER A 92 16.12 13.78 22.66
C SER A 92 16.56 12.97 23.88
N GLN A 93 17.34 11.89 23.71
CA GLN A 93 17.93 11.15 24.83
C GLN A 93 19.45 11.06 24.69
N PRO A 94 20.23 11.56 25.65
CA PRO A 94 21.63 11.18 25.77
C PRO A 94 21.71 9.84 26.53
N VAL A 95 22.35 8.82 25.93
CA VAL A 95 23.35 7.89 26.52
C VAL A 95 23.52 6.63 25.63
N ASP A 96 24.81 6.29 25.42
CA ASP A 96 25.52 5.07 24.98
C ASP A 96 25.04 4.21 23.76
N PRO A 97 25.89 3.93 22.74
CA PRO A 97 25.52 3.16 21.54
C PRO A 97 25.34 1.65 21.71
N TYR A 98 25.50 1.07 22.90
CA TYR A 98 25.27 -0.36 23.16
C TYR A 98 24.67 -0.56 24.55
N ASP A 99 23.36 -0.33 24.69
CA ASP A 99 22.61 -0.91 25.80
C ASP A 99 21.43 -1.72 25.25
N ASP A 100 21.46 -3.01 25.59
CA ASP A 100 20.57 -4.08 25.18
C ASP A 100 19.62 -4.36 26.34
N ALA A 101 18.47 -3.69 26.34
CA ALA A 101 17.32 -4.07 27.15
C ALA A 101 16.06 -3.32 26.69
N LEU A 102 15.23 -3.96 25.86
CA LEU A 102 13.80 -3.99 26.13
C LEU A 102 13.12 -5.13 25.36
N ASP A 103 13.29 -6.34 25.90
CA ASP A 103 12.29 -7.37 25.73
C ASP A 103 11.08 -7.07 26.66
N ALA A 104 9.90 -7.48 26.22
CA ALA A 104 8.64 -7.48 26.98
C ALA A 104 8.06 -6.14 27.49
N ARG A 105 7.36 -5.37 26.62
CA ARG A 105 6.20 -4.56 27.06
C ARG A 105 5.26 -3.95 26.01
N HIS A 106 5.05 -4.55 24.83
CA HIS A 106 3.90 -4.17 23.99
C HIS A 106 3.30 -5.42 23.35
N GLY A 107 2.36 -6.05 24.05
CA GLY A 107 1.57 -7.14 23.49
C GLY A 107 0.86 -6.68 22.22
N PRO A 108 0.60 -7.59 21.26
CA PRO A 108 -0.14 -7.22 20.07
C PRO A 108 -1.51 -6.70 20.51
N LEU A 109 -1.80 -5.44 20.21
CA LEU A 109 -3.18 -4.96 20.13
C LEU A 109 -3.77 -5.66 18.91
N VAL A 110 -4.23 -6.89 19.16
CA VAL A 110 -5.09 -7.64 18.27
C VAL A 110 -6.36 -6.82 18.16
N ASP A 111 -6.47 -6.01 17.10
CA ASP A 111 -7.78 -5.84 16.50
C ASP A 111 -8.24 -7.27 16.22
N ALA A 112 -9.25 -7.72 16.96
CA ALA A 112 -9.88 -9.01 16.75
C ALA A 112 -10.60 -8.95 15.40
N ALA A 113 -9.82 -8.98 14.33
CA ALA A 113 -10.28 -9.40 13.04
C ALA A 113 -10.99 -10.74 13.24
N ALA A 114 -12.20 -10.87 12.69
CA ALA A 114 -12.91 -12.13 12.71
C ALA A 114 -11.95 -13.26 12.26
N PRO A 115 -11.98 -14.45 12.88
CA PRO A 115 -11.03 -15.54 12.58
C PRO A 115 -10.82 -15.78 11.08
N ASP A 116 -11.89 -15.67 10.30
CA ASP A 116 -11.89 -15.82 8.84
C ASP A 116 -11.03 -14.75 8.14
N GLU A 117 -11.06 -13.52 8.61
CA GLU A 117 -10.28 -12.43 8.05
C GLU A 117 -8.79 -12.52 8.44
N ALA A 118 -8.48 -13.10 9.61
CA ALA A 118 -7.10 -13.41 9.98
C ALA A 118 -6.52 -14.54 9.13
N LEU A 119 -7.33 -15.57 8.85
CA LEU A 119 -6.97 -16.69 7.98
C LEU A 119 -6.72 -16.23 6.54
N LEU A 120 -7.64 -15.46 5.95
CA LEU A 120 -7.48 -14.90 4.61
C LEU A 120 -6.21 -14.03 4.48
N ARG A 121 -5.87 -13.26 5.53
CA ARG A 121 -4.61 -12.50 5.57
C ARG A 121 -3.39 -13.41 5.65
N ALA A 122 -3.46 -14.51 6.38
CA ALA A 122 -2.37 -15.49 6.45
C ALA A 122 -2.13 -16.16 5.09
N GLU A 123 -3.19 -16.60 4.42
CA GLU A 123 -3.14 -17.19 3.08
C GLU A 123 -2.58 -16.22 2.05
N ARG A 124 -3.05 -14.97 2.06
CA ARG A 124 -2.53 -13.92 1.16
C ARG A 124 -1.04 -13.64 1.41
N ARG A 125 -0.59 -13.62 2.68
CA ARG A 125 0.83 -13.47 3.01
C ARG A 125 1.65 -14.65 2.51
N GLN A 126 1.12 -15.87 2.63
CA GLN A 126 1.78 -17.08 2.16
C GLN A 126 1.94 -17.06 0.63
N ALA A 127 0.87 -16.78 -0.10
CA ALA A 127 0.90 -16.62 -1.55
C ALA A 127 1.89 -15.55 -2.02
N LEU A 128 2.01 -14.43 -1.29
CA LEU A 128 3.00 -13.41 -1.58
C LEU A 128 4.43 -13.92 -1.41
N ARG A 129 4.71 -14.68 -0.32
CA ARG A 129 6.04 -15.28 -0.09
C ARG A 129 6.40 -16.27 -1.18
N GLU A 130 5.47 -17.14 -1.54
CA GLU A 130 5.64 -18.11 -2.62
C GLU A 130 5.90 -17.40 -3.95
N GLY A 131 5.06 -16.41 -4.31
CA GLY A 131 5.25 -15.66 -5.54
C GLY A 131 6.56 -14.86 -5.58
N PHE A 132 6.99 -14.32 -4.44
CA PHE A 132 8.26 -13.63 -4.32
C PHE A 132 9.46 -14.58 -4.51
N ALA A 133 9.41 -15.77 -3.92
CA ALA A 133 10.45 -16.79 -4.05
C ALA A 133 10.64 -17.27 -5.51
N GLN A 134 9.60 -17.16 -6.34
CA GLN A 134 9.66 -17.51 -7.77
C GLN A 134 10.19 -16.39 -8.67
N LEU A 135 10.44 -15.19 -8.13
CA LEU A 135 11.03 -14.11 -8.93
C LEU A 135 12.51 -14.40 -9.24
N PRO A 136 13.05 -13.89 -10.36
CA PRO A 136 14.49 -13.92 -10.57
C PRO A 136 15.24 -13.28 -9.40
N PRO A 137 16.43 -13.77 -9.01
CA PRO A 137 17.17 -13.27 -7.85
C PRO A 137 17.36 -11.75 -7.84
N ARG A 138 17.69 -11.15 -8.99
CA ARG A 138 17.80 -9.69 -9.12
C ARG A 138 16.51 -8.93 -8.82
N CYS A 139 15.35 -9.51 -9.14
CA CYS A 139 14.06 -8.91 -8.79
C CYS A 139 13.77 -9.02 -7.30
N GLN A 140 14.11 -10.15 -6.67
CA GLN A 140 13.98 -10.33 -5.23
C GLN A 140 14.83 -9.30 -4.48
N GLU A 141 16.10 -9.19 -4.85
CA GLU A 141 17.05 -8.28 -4.22
C GLU A 141 16.62 -6.81 -4.37
N LEU A 142 16.23 -6.39 -5.58
CA LEU A 142 15.72 -5.05 -5.82
C LEU A 142 14.48 -4.73 -4.98
N LEU A 143 13.49 -5.62 -4.98
CA LEU A 143 12.26 -5.39 -4.23
C LEU A 143 12.51 -5.40 -2.73
N ALA A 144 13.37 -6.29 -2.22
CA ALA A 144 13.76 -6.33 -0.82
C ALA A 144 14.43 -5.02 -0.37
N LEU A 145 15.38 -4.50 -1.15
CA LEU A 145 16.03 -3.22 -0.86
C LEU A 145 15.06 -2.04 -0.91
N LEU A 146 14.12 -2.03 -1.87
CA LEU A 146 13.10 -0.99 -1.98
C LEU A 146 12.08 -1.00 -0.83
N THR A 147 11.89 -2.16 -0.19
CA THR A 147 11.00 -2.32 0.97
C THR A 147 11.72 -2.43 2.30
N ALA A 148 13.05 -2.25 2.30
CA ALA A 148 13.87 -2.40 3.48
C ALA A 148 13.49 -1.39 4.57
N ASP A 149 13.69 -1.84 5.80
CA ASP A 149 13.56 -1.04 7.01
C ASP A 149 14.87 -1.13 7.79
N PRO A 150 15.68 -0.05 7.91
CA PRO A 150 15.43 1.32 7.42
C PRO A 150 15.50 1.46 5.88
N PRO A 151 15.00 2.56 5.29
CA PRO A 151 14.95 2.73 3.85
C PRO A 151 16.34 2.91 3.27
N VAL A 152 16.62 2.15 2.22
CA VAL A 152 17.86 2.29 1.45
C VAL A 152 17.66 3.39 0.40
N SER A 153 18.66 4.27 0.25
CA SER A 153 18.58 5.35 -0.74
C SER A 153 18.66 4.79 -2.17
N TYR A 154 18.03 5.46 -3.14
CA TYR A 154 18.10 5.03 -4.55
C TYR A 154 19.53 4.97 -5.09
N ARG A 155 20.41 5.86 -4.63
CA ARG A 155 21.83 5.84 -4.96
C ARG A 155 22.48 4.55 -4.47
N GLU A 156 22.28 4.21 -3.21
CA GLU A 156 22.84 3.00 -2.60
C GLU A 156 22.25 1.72 -3.22
N ILE A 157 20.97 1.72 -3.58
CA ILE A 157 20.36 0.61 -4.35
C ILE A 157 21.05 0.45 -5.71
N GLY A 158 21.29 1.55 -6.42
CA GLY A 158 22.00 1.54 -7.70
C GLY A 158 23.42 1.01 -7.57
N GLU A 159 24.15 1.44 -6.54
CA GLU A 159 25.50 0.97 -6.21
C GLU A 159 25.51 -0.54 -5.88
N ARG A 160 24.63 -1.01 -4.98
CA ARG A 160 24.55 -2.43 -4.57
C ARG A 160 24.19 -3.36 -5.73
N LEU A 161 23.28 -2.95 -6.60
CA LEU A 161 22.79 -3.78 -7.70
C LEU A 161 23.60 -3.60 -9.00
N GLY A 162 24.56 -2.69 -9.00
CA GLY A 162 25.36 -2.32 -10.18
C GLY A 162 24.49 -1.79 -11.33
N MET A 163 23.51 -0.94 -11.03
CA MET A 163 22.59 -0.38 -12.03
C MET A 163 22.41 1.14 -11.91
N PRO A 164 22.17 1.86 -13.03
CA PRO A 164 21.88 3.29 -12.98
C PRO A 164 20.63 3.59 -12.15
N VAL A 165 20.65 4.67 -11.38
CA VAL A 165 19.51 5.12 -10.55
C VAL A 165 18.24 5.29 -11.41
N GLY A 166 18.37 5.83 -12.63
CA GLY A 166 17.25 5.99 -13.56
C GLY A 166 16.61 4.67 -14.02
N SER A 167 17.33 3.56 -13.92
CA SER A 167 16.84 2.23 -14.30
C SER A 167 16.06 1.52 -13.19
N ILE A 168 16.09 2.03 -11.95
CA ILE A 168 15.44 1.42 -10.79
C ILE A 168 13.92 1.34 -11.00
N GLY A 169 13.28 2.47 -11.35
CA GLY A 169 11.82 2.53 -11.57
C GLY A 169 11.32 1.55 -12.64
N PRO A 170 11.86 1.57 -13.88
CA PRO A 170 11.48 0.62 -14.91
C PRO A 170 11.73 -0.84 -14.52
N THR A 171 12.81 -1.12 -13.81
CA THR A 171 13.14 -2.48 -13.36
C THR A 171 12.19 -2.95 -12.26
N GLN A 172 11.88 -2.10 -11.30
CA GLN A 172 10.86 -2.33 -10.28
C GLN A 172 9.51 -2.64 -10.93
N ALA A 173 9.07 -1.84 -11.91
CA ALA A 173 7.80 -2.07 -12.61
C ALA A 173 7.75 -3.45 -13.27
N ARG A 174 8.83 -3.87 -13.95
CA ARG A 174 8.93 -5.21 -14.54
C ARG A 174 8.90 -6.32 -13.49
N CYS A 175 9.61 -6.16 -12.38
CA CYS A 175 9.61 -7.14 -11.29
C CYS A 175 8.23 -7.26 -10.61
N LEU A 176 7.55 -6.13 -10.38
CA LEU A 176 6.18 -6.12 -9.84
C LEU A 176 5.18 -6.74 -10.81
N HIS A 177 5.34 -6.53 -12.13
CA HIS A 177 4.50 -7.17 -13.14
C HIS A 177 4.68 -8.70 -13.11
N ARG A 178 5.92 -9.20 -13.03
CA ARG A 178 6.20 -10.64 -12.87
C ARG A 178 5.54 -11.20 -11.61
N LEU A 179 5.66 -10.48 -10.49
CA LEU A 179 5.05 -10.89 -9.22
C LEU A 179 3.53 -10.96 -9.33
N ARG A 180 2.89 -9.95 -9.93
CA ARG A 180 1.44 -9.92 -10.15
C ARG A 180 0.92 -11.05 -11.02
N ASN A 181 1.73 -11.54 -11.96
CA ASN A 181 1.35 -12.65 -12.84
C ASN A 181 1.73 -14.03 -12.27
N CYS A 182 2.25 -14.11 -11.05
CA CYS A 182 2.55 -15.39 -10.42
C CYS A 182 1.26 -16.15 -10.09
N PRO A 183 1.16 -17.45 -10.44
CA PRO A 183 -0.04 -18.26 -10.16
C PRO A 183 -0.46 -18.26 -8.68
N ALA A 184 0.51 -18.24 -7.75
CA ALA A 184 0.24 -18.19 -6.31
C ALA A 184 -0.61 -16.97 -5.90
N LEU A 185 -0.45 -15.84 -6.59
CA LEU A 185 -1.18 -14.61 -6.30
C LEU A 185 -2.50 -14.47 -7.07
N ALA A 186 -2.76 -15.31 -8.08
CA ALA A 186 -3.94 -15.21 -8.93
C ALA A 186 -5.28 -15.22 -8.15
N PRO A 187 -5.49 -16.10 -7.13
CA PRO A 187 -6.72 -16.09 -6.34
C PRO A 187 -6.97 -14.78 -5.60
N PHE A 188 -5.89 -14.08 -5.22
CA PHE A 188 -5.95 -12.86 -4.40
C PHE A 188 -5.98 -11.56 -5.22
N LEU A 189 -5.66 -11.63 -6.51
CA LEU A 189 -5.64 -10.48 -7.42
C LEU A 189 -6.92 -10.38 -8.28
N GLY A 190 -7.67 -11.49 -8.43
CA GLY A 190 -8.87 -11.57 -9.27
C GLY A 190 -10.20 -11.17 -8.61
N ALA A 191 -10.27 -11.08 -7.28
CA ALA A 191 -11.51 -10.77 -6.54
C ALA A 191 -11.98 -9.30 -6.61
N ARG A 192 -11.58 -8.55 -7.64
CA ARG A 192 -12.01 -7.15 -7.88
C ARG A 192 -12.68 -6.92 -9.24
N ARG A 193 -13.14 -7.97 -9.90
CA ARG A 193 -14.07 -7.88 -11.03
C ARG A 193 -15.41 -8.44 -10.59
N GLY A 194 -16.33 -7.56 -10.21
CA GLY A 194 -17.71 -7.93 -9.92
C GLY A 194 -18.35 -8.66 -11.11
N PRO A 195 -19.38 -9.50 -10.86
CA PRO A 195 -19.98 -10.33 -11.89
C PRO A 195 -20.53 -9.47 -13.03
N ASN A 196 -19.98 -9.66 -14.23
CA ASN A 196 -20.50 -9.10 -15.47
C ASN A 196 -21.84 -9.78 -15.79
N LYS A 197 -22.95 -9.16 -15.41
CA LYS A 197 -24.27 -9.51 -15.96
C LYS A 197 -24.50 -8.64 -17.20
N ASN A 198 -23.99 -9.10 -18.34
CA ASN A 198 -24.50 -8.72 -19.66
C ASN A 198 -24.28 -9.88 -20.64
N GLY A 199 -25.22 -10.81 -20.62
CA GLY A 199 -25.76 -11.53 -21.77
C GLY A 199 -27.25 -11.64 -21.43
N GLY A 200 -28.17 -11.02 -22.13
CA GLY A 200 -28.25 -10.86 -23.57
C GLY A 200 -29.59 -11.47 -23.92
N ASP A 201 -30.61 -10.64 -24.14
CA ASP A 201 -31.72 -11.04 -24.99
C ASP A 201 -32.06 -9.88 -25.90
N ARG A 202 -31.73 -10.09 -27.17
CA ARG A 202 -32.15 -9.28 -28.30
C ARG A 202 -33.13 -10.18 -29.04
N ASP A 203 -34.40 -9.84 -28.92
CA ASP A 203 -35.42 -10.05 -29.95
C ASP A 203 -36.30 -8.81 -29.85
N GLY A 204 -36.53 -7.98 -30.86
CA GLY A 204 -36.53 -8.24 -32.29
C GLY A 204 -37.87 -7.69 -32.80
N ALA A 205 -37.85 -6.50 -33.44
CA ALA A 205 -38.78 -6.08 -34.50
C ALA A 205 -38.76 -4.55 -34.68
N VAL A 206 -38.00 -4.11 -35.69
CA VAL A 206 -38.27 -2.89 -36.46
C VAL A 206 -38.61 -3.35 -37.87
N ALA A 207 -39.81 -3.01 -38.33
CA ALA A 207 -40.21 -2.84 -39.74
C ALA A 207 -41.68 -2.35 -39.71
N ALA A 208 -42.21 -1.48 -40.57
CA ALA A 208 -41.72 -0.51 -41.55
C ALA A 208 -42.99 0.19 -42.10
N GLY A 209 -42.92 1.49 -42.42
CA GLY A 209 -43.72 2.19 -43.46
C GLY A 209 -45.24 2.26 -43.32
N ARG A 210 -45.80 3.47 -43.13
CA ARG A 210 -46.06 4.47 -44.17
C ARG A 210 -46.42 5.81 -43.53
#